data_AF-A0A7G1IQX9-F1
#
_entry.id   AF-A0A7G1IQX9-F1
#
_cell.length_a   1.000
_cell.length_b   1.000
_cell.length_c   1.000
_cell.angle_alpha   90.00
_cell.angle_beta   90.00
_cell.angle_gamma   90.00
#
_symmetry.space_group_name_H-M   'P 1'
#
loop_
_entity.id
_entity.type
_entity.pdbx_description
1 polymer ?
#
loop_
_entity_poly.entity_id
_entity_poly.type
_entity_poly.pdbx_seq_one_letter_code
_entity_poly.pdbx_strand_id
1 'polypeptide(L)'
;MRRWLTQLIVTERVIAAEAAARNLTAAAAPTEVELLPDVAARLEIGSVAAAVLADPYARALFADVTAAVVVTDDQVADYHLRNPLRFAPLRPGGHGWRVPAVAGPPLEQVRQAITGHLLGAARRRAFRIWLDGRRAVSVRLAPGYEHPADPRQPDNTHRH
;
A
#
# COMPACT_ATOMS: atom_id res chain seq x y z
N MET A 1 -16.30 -12.03 12.42
CA MET A 1 -16.27 -10.59 12.78
C MET A 1 -15.23 -10.23 13.85
N ARG A 2 -15.09 -10.98 14.96
CA ARG A 2 -14.15 -10.63 16.06
C ARG A 2 -12.66 -10.53 15.65
N ARG A 3 -12.17 -11.45 14.81
CA ARG A 3 -10.74 -11.51 14.39
C ARG A 3 -10.26 -10.25 13.65
N TRP A 4 -11.08 -9.70 12.76
CA TRP A 4 -10.72 -8.50 11.99
C TRP A 4 -10.61 -7.26 12.90
N LEU A 5 -11.56 -7.10 13.82
CA LEU A 5 -11.53 -6.00 14.79
C LEU A 5 -10.30 -6.10 15.71
N THR A 6 -9.95 -7.30 16.18
CA THR A 6 -8.71 -7.51 16.95
C THR A 6 -7.47 -7.12 16.14
N GLN A 7 -7.41 -7.52 14.87
CA GLN A 7 -6.29 -7.15 14.00
C GLN A 7 -6.19 -5.63 13.82
N LEU A 8 -7.33 -4.95 13.64
CA LEU A 8 -7.37 -3.50 13.50
C LEU A 8 -6.87 -2.80 14.77
N ILE A 9 -7.44 -3.13 15.94
CA ILE A 9 -7.05 -2.52 17.22
C ILE A 9 -5.57 -2.72 17.52
N VAL A 10 -5.05 -3.94 17.30
CA VAL A 10 -3.63 -4.23 17.48
C VAL A 10 -2.77 -3.39 16.53
N THR A 11 -3.19 -3.24 15.29
CA THR A 11 -2.48 -2.45 14.28
C THR A 11 -2.45 -0.97 14.66
N GLU A 12 -3.58 -0.41 15.12
CA GLU A 12 -3.65 0.97 15.61
C GLU A 12 -2.69 1.22 16.79
N ARG A 13 -2.59 0.26 17.73
CA ARG A 13 -1.66 0.39 18.87
C ARG A 13 -0.21 0.35 18.42
N VAL A 14 0.13 -0.51 17.45
CA VAL A 14 1.47 -0.54 16.86
C VAL A 14 1.78 0.79 16.17
N ILE A 15 0.85 1.32 15.37
CA ILE A 15 1.03 2.62 14.69
C ILE A 15 1.25 3.75 15.70
N ALA A 16 0.42 3.85 16.73
CA ALA A 16 0.54 4.89 17.74
C ALA A 16 1.91 4.83 18.46
N ALA A 17 2.37 3.63 18.82
CA ALA A 17 3.68 3.44 19.44
C ALA A 17 4.83 3.82 18.50
N GLU A 18 4.76 3.42 17.22
CA GLU A 18 5.80 3.71 16.24
C GLU A 18 5.86 5.19 15.85
N ALA A 19 4.71 5.86 15.76
CA ALA A 19 4.61 7.28 15.50
C ALA A 19 5.18 8.10 16.67
N ALA A 20 4.83 7.74 17.90
CA ALA A 20 5.37 8.37 19.11
C ALA A 20 6.90 8.19 19.21
N ALA A 21 7.41 6.98 18.99
CA ALA A 21 8.85 6.69 19.05
C ALA A 21 9.67 7.48 18.02
N ARG A 22 9.04 7.90 16.91
CA ARG A 22 9.66 8.71 15.85
C ARG A 22 9.34 10.20 15.94
N ASN A 23 8.61 10.62 16.97
CA ASN A 23 8.12 12.00 17.13
C ASN A 23 7.36 12.52 15.90
N LEU A 24 6.58 11.64 15.26
CA LEU A 24 5.81 12.02 14.08
C LEU A 24 4.58 12.84 14.49
N THR A 25 4.27 13.84 13.67
CA THR A 25 3.10 14.69 13.87
C THR A 25 2.14 14.56 12.69
N ALA A 26 0.86 14.80 12.95
CA ALA A 26 -0.17 14.83 11.91
C ALA A 26 0.02 15.99 10.91
N ALA A 27 0.82 17.01 11.24
CA ALA A 27 0.94 18.23 10.43
C ALA A 27 1.57 17.99 9.04
N ALA A 28 2.50 17.04 8.95
CA ALA A 28 3.16 16.67 7.69
C ALA A 28 2.51 15.42 7.03
N ALA A 29 1.37 14.97 7.54
CA ALA A 29 0.72 13.78 7.02
C ALA A 29 0.14 14.05 5.62
N PRO A 30 0.44 13.20 4.61
CA PRO A 30 -0.30 13.25 3.35
C PRO A 30 -1.78 13.00 3.60
N THR A 31 -2.62 13.48 2.70
CA THR A 31 -4.07 13.24 2.73
C THR A 31 -4.39 11.78 2.43
N GLU A 32 -5.57 11.32 2.82
CA GLU A 32 -6.01 9.95 2.48
C GLU A 32 -6.11 9.76 0.97
N VAL A 33 -6.57 10.77 0.23
CA VAL A 33 -6.75 10.71 -1.22
C VAL A 33 -5.40 10.58 -1.94
N GLU A 34 -4.33 11.19 -1.43
CA GLU A 34 -2.99 11.03 -2.00
C GLU A 34 -2.47 9.59 -1.86
N LEU A 35 -2.77 8.92 -0.73
CA LEU A 35 -2.30 7.56 -0.49
C LEU A 35 -3.21 6.49 -1.14
N LEU A 36 -4.51 6.74 -1.12
CA LEU A 36 -5.59 5.84 -1.55
C LEU A 36 -6.49 6.56 -2.57
N PRO A 37 -5.97 6.87 -3.78
CA PRO A 37 -6.69 7.68 -4.78
C PRO A 37 -7.93 6.98 -5.35
N ASP A 38 -7.96 5.66 -5.33
CA ASP A 38 -9.03 4.86 -5.91
C ASP A 38 -9.27 3.55 -5.14
N VAL A 39 -10.23 2.76 -5.62
CA VAL A 39 -10.56 1.44 -5.05
C VAL A 39 -9.42 0.44 -5.26
N ALA A 40 -8.68 0.53 -6.37
CA ALA A 40 -7.57 -0.38 -6.64
C ALA A 40 -6.45 -0.20 -5.60
N ALA A 41 -6.09 1.04 -5.27
CA ALA A 41 -5.11 1.34 -4.22
C ALA A 41 -5.53 0.80 -2.84
N ARG A 42 -6.83 0.86 -2.51
CA ARG A 42 -7.39 0.29 -1.27
C ARG A 42 -7.29 -1.23 -1.25
N LEU A 43 -7.56 -1.89 -2.37
CA LEU A 43 -7.45 -3.34 -2.50
C LEU A 43 -5.99 -3.81 -2.44
N GLU A 44 -5.07 -3.09 -3.08
CA GLU A 44 -3.62 -3.40 -3.10
C GLU A 44 -3.00 -3.42 -1.69
N ILE A 45 -3.37 -2.46 -0.85
CA ILE A 45 -2.83 -2.34 0.51
C ILE A 45 -3.57 -3.25 1.52
N GLY A 46 -4.79 -3.68 1.20
CA GLY A 46 -5.61 -4.56 2.02
C GLY A 46 -6.42 -3.82 3.10
N SER A 47 -7.48 -4.47 3.59
CA SER A 47 -8.52 -3.80 4.39
C SER A 47 -8.03 -3.18 5.70
N VAL A 48 -7.19 -3.88 6.47
CA VAL A 48 -6.68 -3.37 7.76
C VAL A 48 -5.74 -2.18 7.54
N ALA A 49 -4.78 -2.30 6.62
CA ALA A 49 -3.85 -1.22 6.32
C ALA A 49 -4.55 -0.02 5.68
N ALA A 50 -5.56 -0.24 4.85
CA ALA A 50 -6.39 0.85 4.33
C ALA A 50 -7.17 1.56 5.44
N ALA A 51 -7.77 0.81 6.37
CA ALA A 51 -8.58 1.37 7.45
C ALA A 51 -7.78 2.28 8.39
N VAL A 52 -6.56 1.87 8.77
CA VAL A 52 -5.72 2.67 9.67
C VAL A 52 -5.25 3.97 9.04
N LEU A 53 -5.18 4.07 7.70
CA LEU A 53 -4.80 5.31 7.00
C LEU A 53 -5.88 6.42 7.06
N ALA A 54 -7.05 6.15 7.66
CA ALA A 54 -7.97 7.21 8.06
C ALA A 54 -7.35 8.12 9.15
N ASP A 55 -6.45 7.59 9.98
CA ASP A 55 -5.70 8.32 11.00
C ASP A 55 -4.51 9.09 10.38
N PRO A 56 -4.41 10.42 10.55
CA PRO A 56 -3.27 11.18 10.05
C PRO A 56 -1.91 10.74 10.62
N TYR A 57 -1.82 10.20 11.84
CA TYR A 57 -0.55 9.68 12.36
C TYR A 57 -0.11 8.42 11.62
N ALA A 58 -1.07 7.57 11.22
CA ALA A 58 -0.77 6.42 10.36
C ALA A 58 -0.26 6.86 8.99
N ARG A 59 -0.81 7.96 8.44
CA ARG A 59 -0.36 8.53 7.16
C ARG A 59 1.02 9.19 7.27
N ALA A 60 1.31 9.88 8.37
CA ALA A 60 2.65 10.40 8.65
C ALA A 60 3.67 9.26 8.76
N LEU A 61 3.33 8.20 9.48
CA LEU A 61 4.16 7.01 9.60
C LEU A 61 4.36 6.29 8.26
N PHE A 62 3.30 6.15 7.47
CA PHE A 62 3.41 5.67 6.09
C PHE A 62 4.44 6.48 5.31
N ALA A 63 4.35 7.82 5.37
CA ALA A 63 5.23 8.70 4.64
C ALA A 63 6.70 8.49 5.05
N ASP A 64 6.96 8.44 6.36
CA ASP A 64 8.28 8.23 6.97
C ASP A 64 8.89 6.88 6.58
N VAL A 65 8.22 5.77 6.86
CA VAL A 65 8.81 4.43 6.67
C VAL A 65 8.97 4.04 5.20
N THR A 66 8.31 4.78 4.29
CA THR A 66 8.42 4.57 2.84
C THR A 66 9.20 5.66 2.13
N ALA A 67 9.85 6.58 2.86
CA ALA A 67 10.58 7.72 2.28
C ALA A 67 11.73 7.28 1.36
N ALA A 68 12.36 6.14 1.63
CA ALA A 68 13.45 5.59 0.84
C ALA A 68 13.00 4.79 -0.40
N VAL A 69 11.69 4.61 -0.61
CA VAL A 69 11.18 3.88 -1.76
C VAL A 69 11.35 4.75 -3.00
N VAL A 70 12.05 4.21 -4.00
CA VAL A 70 12.30 4.89 -5.28
C VAL A 70 11.83 4.01 -6.44
N VAL A 71 11.49 4.66 -7.55
CA VAL A 71 11.21 4.02 -8.83
C VAL A 71 12.23 4.54 -9.83
N THR A 72 12.89 3.62 -10.52
CA THR A 72 13.92 3.92 -11.52
C THR A 72 13.30 4.26 -12.87
N ASP A 73 14.04 5.00 -13.70
CA ASP A 73 13.60 5.31 -15.07
C ASP A 73 13.41 4.04 -15.91
N ASP A 74 14.21 3.00 -15.69
CA ASP A 74 14.07 1.71 -16.38
C ASP A 74 12.74 1.03 -16.03
N GLN A 75 12.31 1.08 -14.77
CA GLN A 75 11.01 0.55 -14.35
C GLN A 75 9.85 1.34 -14.98
N VAL A 76 10.02 2.65 -15.14
CA VAL A 76 9.03 3.51 -15.80
C VAL A 76 8.94 3.19 -17.29
N ALA A 77 10.07 3.04 -17.97
CA ALA A 77 10.13 2.66 -19.38
C ALA A 77 9.57 1.25 -19.63
N ASP A 78 9.98 0.26 -18.84
CA ASP A 78 9.46 -1.12 -18.93
C ASP A 78 7.95 -1.18 -18.70
N TYR A 79 7.45 -0.45 -17.69
CA TYR A 79 6.02 -0.39 -17.44
C TYR A 79 5.26 0.24 -18.62
N HIS A 80 5.78 1.32 -19.21
CA HIS A 80 5.18 1.96 -20.39
C HIS A 80 5.10 1.01 -21.57
N LEU A 81 6.18 0.28 -21.86
CA LEU A 81 6.24 -0.70 -22.95
C LEU A 81 5.22 -1.82 -22.77
N ARG A 82 5.05 -2.33 -21.54
CA ARG A 82 4.06 -3.38 -21.23
C ARG A 82 2.62 -2.87 -21.14
N ASN A 83 2.42 -1.58 -20.92
CA ASN A 83 1.12 -0.98 -20.68
C ASN A 83 0.88 0.28 -21.54
N PRO A 84 1.02 0.18 -22.88
CA PRO A 84 1.09 1.36 -23.76
C PRO A 84 -0.17 2.22 -23.73
N LEU A 85 -1.33 1.65 -23.43
CA LEU A 85 -2.62 2.35 -23.42
C LEU A 85 -3.06 2.79 -22.01
N ARG A 86 -2.35 2.43 -20.94
CA ARG A 86 -2.80 2.61 -19.55
C ARG A 86 -3.01 4.08 -19.15
N PHE A 87 -2.22 4.97 -19.75
CA PHE A 87 -2.24 6.42 -19.54
C PHE A 87 -2.64 7.18 -20.81
N ALA A 88 -3.21 6.49 -21.80
CA ALA A 88 -3.67 7.15 -23.00
C ALA A 88 -4.97 7.92 -22.72
N PRO A 89 -5.09 9.18 -23.17
CA PRO A 89 -6.32 9.94 -22.99
C PRO A 89 -7.45 9.30 -23.80
N LEU A 90 -8.64 9.25 -23.21
CA LEU A 90 -9.85 8.89 -23.94
C LEU A 90 -10.11 9.91 -25.05
N ARG A 91 -10.48 9.43 -26.24
CA ARG A 91 -10.79 10.31 -27.38
C ARG A 91 -12.30 10.61 -27.43
N PRO A 92 -12.71 11.81 -27.89
CA PRO A 92 -14.10 12.09 -28.21
C PRO A 92 -14.56 11.15 -29.34
N GLY A 93 -15.65 10.43 -29.11
CA GLY A 93 -16.36 9.63 -30.10
C GLY A 93 -17.63 10.32 -30.58
N GLY A 94 -18.35 9.66 -31.50
CA GLY A 94 -19.65 10.14 -31.96
C GLY A 94 -20.70 10.16 -30.84
N HIS A 95 -21.65 11.10 -30.93
CA HIS A 95 -22.79 11.21 -30.01
C HIS A 95 -22.43 11.35 -28.52
N GLY A 96 -21.27 11.95 -28.20
CA GLY A 96 -20.85 12.22 -26.82
C GLY A 96 -20.19 11.04 -26.10
N TRP A 97 -20.09 9.88 -26.75
CA TRP A 97 -19.35 8.74 -26.22
C TRP A 97 -17.84 8.97 -26.26
N ARG A 98 -17.09 8.34 -25.35
CA ARG A 98 -15.63 8.34 -25.36
C ARG A 98 -15.12 7.00 -25.87
N VAL A 99 -14.13 7.02 -26.77
CA VAL A 99 -13.52 5.82 -27.33
C VAL A 99 -12.08 5.63 -26.83
N PRO A 100 -11.64 4.37 -26.61
CA PRO A 100 -10.25 4.08 -26.24
C PRO A 100 -9.26 4.59 -27.28
N ALA A 101 -8.08 5.01 -26.82
CA ALA A 101 -7.00 5.35 -27.74
C ALA A 101 -6.47 4.09 -28.44
N VAL A 102 -6.17 4.22 -29.73
CA VAL A 102 -5.60 3.13 -30.56
C VAL A 102 -4.08 3.05 -30.42
N ALA A 103 -3.43 4.16 -30.08
CA ALA A 103 -2.00 4.26 -29.88
C ALA A 103 -1.69 4.91 -28.52
N GLY A 104 -0.65 4.41 -27.87
CA GLY A 104 -0.17 4.95 -26.60
C GLY A 104 0.55 6.29 -26.77
N PRO A 105 0.46 7.21 -25.80
CA PRO A 105 1.25 8.44 -25.82
C PRO A 105 2.75 8.13 -25.68
N PRO A 106 3.64 8.96 -26.26
CA PRO A 106 5.08 8.88 -26.02
C PRO A 106 5.41 8.91 -24.53
N LEU A 107 6.45 8.18 -24.12
CA LEU A 107 6.86 8.06 -22.72
C LEU A 107 7.00 9.41 -22.03
N GLU A 108 7.65 10.38 -22.68
CA GLU A 108 7.88 11.71 -22.09
C GLU A 108 6.59 12.45 -21.70
N GLN A 109 5.48 12.19 -22.38
CA GLN A 109 4.20 12.83 -22.04
C GLN A 109 3.55 12.23 -20.79
N VAL A 110 3.84 10.96 -20.48
CA VAL A 110 3.20 10.22 -19.39
C VAL A 110 4.17 9.77 -18.30
N ARG A 111 5.47 10.08 -18.42
CA ARG A 111 6.53 9.68 -17.49
C ARG A 111 6.15 10.00 -16.05
N GLN A 112 5.78 11.25 -15.76
CA GLN A 112 5.43 11.67 -14.40
C GLN A 112 4.21 10.92 -13.84
N ALA A 113 3.18 10.67 -14.66
CA ALA A 113 1.99 9.93 -14.24
C ALA A 113 2.31 8.47 -13.95
N ILE A 114 3.16 7.84 -14.78
CA ILE A 114 3.66 6.47 -14.55
C ILE A 114 4.51 6.42 -13.28
N THR A 115 5.46 7.33 -13.11
CA THR A 115 6.31 7.41 -11.91
C THR A 115 5.46 7.54 -10.65
N GLY A 116 4.49 8.47 -10.63
CA GLY A 116 3.59 8.64 -9.49
C GLY A 116 2.76 7.39 -9.18
N HIS A 117 2.23 6.73 -10.22
CA HIS A 117 1.47 5.49 -10.09
C HIS A 117 2.33 4.36 -9.50
N LEU A 118 3.51 4.11 -10.08
CA LEU A 118 4.44 3.07 -9.63
C LEU A 118 4.96 3.34 -8.22
N LEU A 119 5.32 4.59 -7.93
CA LEU A 119 5.81 4.96 -6.60
C LEU A 119 4.71 4.78 -5.55
N GLY A 120 3.48 5.20 -5.84
CA GLY A 120 2.34 4.96 -4.95
C GLY A 120 2.12 3.48 -4.65
N ALA A 121 2.13 2.63 -5.69
CA ALA A 121 1.98 1.18 -5.53
C ALA A 121 3.14 0.56 -4.75
N ALA A 122 4.38 0.95 -5.05
CA ALA A 122 5.57 0.47 -4.35
C ALA A 122 5.56 0.85 -2.87
N ARG A 123 5.21 2.09 -2.54
CA ARG A 123 5.10 2.56 -1.14
C ARG A 123 3.99 1.83 -0.38
N ARG A 124 2.81 1.62 -0.98
CA ARG A 124 1.72 0.82 -0.36
C ARG A 124 2.17 -0.60 -0.06
N ARG A 125 2.87 -1.25 -1.00
CA ARG A 125 3.43 -2.59 -0.80
C ARG A 125 4.48 -2.60 0.33
N ALA A 126 5.41 -1.65 0.31
CA ALA A 126 6.47 -1.54 1.32
C ALA A 126 5.89 -1.31 2.71
N PHE A 127 4.91 -0.41 2.85
CA PHE A 127 4.22 -0.16 4.12
C PHE A 127 3.53 -1.41 4.66
N ARG A 128 2.82 -2.16 3.79
CA ARG A 128 2.16 -3.41 4.21
C ARG A 128 3.17 -4.42 4.75
N ILE A 129 4.27 -4.64 4.04
CA ILE A 129 5.35 -5.56 4.47
C ILE A 129 5.96 -5.09 5.80
N TRP A 130 6.25 -3.80 5.92
CA TRP A 130 6.78 -3.21 7.15
C TRP A 130 5.82 -3.39 8.33
N LEU A 131 4.53 -3.13 8.13
CA LEU A 131 3.51 -3.23 9.17
C LEU A 131 3.33 -4.67 9.66
N ASP A 132 3.31 -5.64 8.73
CA ASP A 132 3.24 -7.06 9.07
C ASP A 132 4.47 -7.51 9.87
N GLY A 133 5.68 -7.12 9.43
CA GLY A 133 6.92 -7.38 10.16
C GLY A 133 6.95 -6.73 11.54
N ARG A 134 6.49 -5.48 11.65
CA ARG A 134 6.48 -4.77 12.92
C ARG A 134 5.51 -5.38 13.92
N ARG A 135 4.31 -5.78 13.46
CA ARG A 135 3.34 -6.50 14.30
C ARG A 135 3.89 -7.83 14.80
N ALA A 136 4.60 -8.58 13.95
CA ALA A 136 5.20 -9.86 14.34
C ALA A 136 6.23 -9.72 15.47
N VAL A 137 6.94 -8.58 15.55
CA VAL A 137 7.91 -8.28 16.61
C VAL A 137 7.23 -7.73 17.87
N SER A 138 6.20 -6.89 17.71
CA SER A 138 5.58 -6.16 18.82
C SER A 138 4.47 -6.94 19.54
N VAL A 139 3.92 -7.98 18.92
CA VAL A 139 2.77 -8.72 19.45
C VAL A 139 3.19 -10.13 19.83
N ARG A 140 3.09 -10.46 21.12
CA ARG A 140 3.14 -11.84 21.60
C ARG A 140 1.72 -12.37 21.74
N LEU A 141 1.47 -13.54 21.17
CA LEU A 141 0.22 -14.24 21.39
C LEU A 141 0.22 -14.80 22.82
N ALA A 142 -0.94 -14.78 23.47
CA ALA A 142 -1.10 -15.49 24.72
C ALA A 142 -1.00 -17.00 24.47
N PRO A 143 -0.45 -17.79 25.42
CA PRO A 143 -0.39 -19.25 25.28
C PRO A 143 -1.75 -19.85 24.93
N GLY A 144 -1.80 -20.73 23.93
CA GLY A 144 -3.03 -21.38 23.44
C GLY A 144 -3.74 -20.65 22.28
N TYR A 145 -3.17 -19.55 21.78
CA TYR A 145 -3.68 -18.80 20.62
C TYR A 145 -2.71 -18.78 19.43
N GLU A 146 -1.67 -19.61 19.46
CA GLU A 146 -0.69 -19.74 18.39
C GLU A 146 -1.30 -20.40 17.14
N HIS A 147 -0.75 -20.07 15.97
CA HIS A 147 -1.22 -20.66 14.73
C HIS A 147 -0.72 -22.12 14.64
N PRO A 148 -1.56 -23.13 14.37
CA PRO A 148 -1.13 -24.52 14.28
C PRO A 148 -0.07 -24.79 13.20
N ALA A 149 0.00 -23.91 12.20
CA ALA A 149 1.03 -23.92 11.16
C ALA A 149 2.08 -22.80 11.33
N ASP A 150 2.30 -22.28 12.54
CA ASP A 150 3.36 -21.31 12.80
C ASP A 150 4.74 -21.98 12.65
N PRO A 151 5.62 -21.51 11.75
CA PRO A 151 6.94 -22.12 11.53
C PRO A 151 7.83 -22.12 12.78
N ARG A 152 7.50 -21.32 13.80
CA ARG A 152 8.25 -21.21 15.05
C ARG A 152 7.83 -22.26 16.09
N GLN A 153 6.72 -22.96 15.87
CA GLN A 153 6.24 -24.00 16.77
C GLN A 153 6.90 -25.35 16.43
N PRO A 154 7.37 -26.12 17.42
CA PRO A 154 8.02 -27.40 17.18
C PRO A 154 7.08 -28.49 16.62
N ASP A 155 5.76 -28.29 16.71
CA ASP A 155 4.71 -29.20 16.23
C ASP A 155 4.13 -28.81 14.85
N ASN A 156 4.72 -27.81 14.18
CA ASN A 156 4.26 -27.30 12.88
C ASN A 156 4.34 -28.30 11.70
N THR A 157 4.85 -29.51 11.96
CA THR A 157 4.97 -30.63 11.02
C THR A 157 3.95 -31.72 11.34
N HIS A 158 2.68 -31.36 11.52
CA HIS A 158 1.62 -32.36 11.48
C HIS A 158 1.49 -32.89 10.05
N ARG A 159 2.08 -34.08 9.78
CA ARG A 159 1.81 -34.86 8.58
C ARG A 159 0.47 -35.61 8.76
N HIS A 160 -0.36 -35.58 7.72
CA HIS A 160 -1.55 -36.43 7.58
C HIS A 160 -1.17 -37.87 7.26
#